data_AF-A0A945UZE8-F1
#
_entry.id   AF-A0A945UZE8-F1
#
_cell.length_a   1.000
_cell.length_b   1.000
_cell.length_c   1.000
_cell.angle_alpha   90.00
_cell.angle_beta   90.00
_cell.angle_gamma   90.00
#
_symmetry.space_group_name_H-M   'P 1'
#
loop_
_entity.id
_entity.type
_entity.pdbx_description
1 polymer ?
#
loop_
_entity_poly.entity_id
_entity_poly.type
_entity_poly.pdbx_seq_one_letter_code
_entity_poly.pdbx_strand_id
1 'polypeptide(L)'
;MKVAPLRISTTALVFVLGFLCLNTSLSAQVPEELAGNWKMDDFSPSLLYPANKPNFSILRASPGKSKWADGFYFMKWPSSVSPERGYYSLKTGRVWTTTYRWVDQKEQRVEYRGTVKRNKAGDLIWTGNAKTTGRPMTTWKFEAVKL
;
A
#
# COMPACT_ATOMS: atom_id res chain seq x y z
N MET A 1 -44.28 25.76 53.15
CA MET A 1 -43.30 26.88 53.16
C MET A 1 -41.92 26.32 53.47
N LYS A 2 -40.93 26.66 52.61
CA LYS A 2 -39.47 26.74 52.84
C LYS A 2 -38.71 25.46 53.26
N VAL A 3 -37.48 25.15 52.85
CA VAL A 3 -36.52 25.45 51.75
C VAL A 3 -35.41 24.41 51.98
N ALA A 4 -34.87 23.78 50.92
CA ALA A 4 -33.68 22.94 51.01
C ALA A 4 -32.39 23.78 51.14
N PRO A 5 -31.29 23.22 51.69
CA PRO A 5 -29.98 23.53 51.16
C PRO A 5 -29.27 22.28 50.65
N LEU A 6 -28.97 22.37 49.36
CA LEU A 6 -27.94 21.65 48.63
C LEU A 6 -26.59 21.73 49.37
N ARG A 7 -25.87 20.62 49.51
CA ARG A 7 -24.42 20.64 49.77
C ARG A 7 -23.70 19.99 48.59
N ILE A 8 -23.12 20.85 47.76
CA ILE A 8 -22.05 20.55 46.79
C ILE A 8 -20.76 21.08 47.39
N SER A 9 -19.63 20.35 47.26
CA SER A 9 -18.21 20.79 47.19
C SER A 9 -17.29 19.65 47.73
N THR A 10 -16.18 19.20 47.12
CA THR A 10 -15.38 19.62 45.96
C THR A 10 -14.48 18.42 45.53
N THR A 11 -14.45 18.13 44.23
CA THR A 11 -13.34 17.64 43.38
C THR A 11 -12.15 16.83 43.94
N ALA A 12 -11.97 15.63 43.37
CA ALA A 12 -10.70 15.21 42.76
C ALA A 12 -11.08 14.34 41.54
N LEU A 13 -11.33 14.93 40.37
CA LEU A 13 -10.37 14.96 39.27
C LEU A 13 -9.30 13.85 39.36
N VAL A 14 -9.63 12.64 38.93
CA VAL A 14 -8.62 11.72 38.39
C VAL A 14 -8.86 11.60 36.90
N PHE A 15 -8.31 12.58 36.22
CA PHE A 15 -7.98 12.56 34.81
C PHE A 15 -6.87 11.50 34.63
N VAL A 16 -7.23 10.28 34.24
CA VAL A 16 -6.32 9.38 33.52
C VAL A 16 -6.79 9.43 32.07
N LEU A 17 -6.36 10.34 31.20
CA LEU A 17 -5.00 10.49 30.67
C LEU A 17 -4.25 9.15 30.54
N GLY A 18 -4.96 8.12 30.10
CA GLY A 18 -4.41 6.87 29.59
C GLY A 18 -4.35 6.93 28.07
N PHE A 19 -3.43 7.73 27.56
CA PHE A 19 -2.76 7.61 26.26
C PHE A 19 -3.51 6.80 25.17
N LEU A 20 -4.19 7.55 24.29
CA LEU A 20 -3.90 7.55 22.86
C LEU A 20 -3.40 6.21 22.28
N CYS A 21 -4.25 5.18 22.28
CA CYS A 21 -4.28 4.26 21.14
C CYS A 21 -5.08 4.93 20.00
N LEU A 22 -4.73 6.18 19.68
CA LEU A 22 -4.73 6.59 18.30
C LEU A 22 -3.72 5.67 17.64
N ASN A 23 -4.19 4.51 17.18
CA ASN A 23 -3.72 4.01 15.91
C ASN A 23 -4.14 5.07 14.87
N THR A 24 -3.48 6.23 14.90
CA THR A 24 -3.01 6.86 13.68
C THR A 24 -2.12 5.81 13.05
N SER A 25 -2.80 4.83 12.44
CA SER A 25 -2.38 4.24 11.20
C SER A 25 -2.04 5.49 10.42
N LEU A 26 -0.76 5.82 10.36
CA LEU A 26 -0.23 6.83 9.49
C LEU A 26 -0.53 6.23 8.12
N SER A 27 -1.79 6.39 7.70
CA SER A 27 -2.27 6.23 6.36
C SER A 27 -1.28 7.08 5.62
N ALA A 28 -0.38 6.38 4.94
CA ALA A 28 0.76 6.99 4.28
C ALA A 28 0.26 8.28 3.63
N GLN A 29 1.05 9.35 3.68
CA GLN A 29 0.86 10.44 2.74
C GLN A 29 1.28 9.89 1.37
N VAL A 30 0.46 8.96 0.86
CA VAL A 30 0.71 8.02 -0.23
C VAL A 30 1.15 8.72 -1.52
N PRO A 31 0.74 9.97 -1.85
CA PRO A 31 1.15 10.55 -3.13
C PRO A 31 2.67 10.70 -3.27
N GLU A 32 3.32 11.36 -2.31
CA GLU A 32 4.78 11.56 -2.37
C GLU A 32 5.54 10.31 -1.92
N GLU A 33 5.01 9.61 -0.92
CA GLU A 33 5.67 8.42 -0.38
C GLU A 33 5.67 7.23 -1.34
N LEU A 34 4.75 7.15 -2.31
CA LEU A 34 4.82 6.11 -3.35
C LEU A 34 5.92 6.36 -4.38
N ALA A 35 6.17 7.63 -4.74
CA ALA A 35 7.11 7.96 -5.79
C ALA A 35 8.55 7.58 -5.39
N GLY A 36 9.33 7.09 -6.36
CA GLY A 36 10.72 6.68 -6.14
C GLY A 36 11.00 5.25 -6.61
N ASN A 37 12.15 4.73 -6.19
CA ASN A 37 12.61 3.40 -6.57
C ASN A 37 12.16 2.36 -5.56
N TRP A 38 11.84 1.18 -6.07
CA TRP A 38 11.35 0.06 -5.31
C TRP A 38 12.06 -1.21 -5.76
N LYS A 39 12.25 -2.13 -4.83
CA LYS A 39 12.73 -3.49 -5.10
C LYS A 39 11.63 -4.47 -4.69
N MET A 40 11.20 -5.31 -5.62
CA MET A 40 10.19 -6.33 -5.46
C MET A 40 10.82 -7.72 -5.44
N ASP A 41 10.54 -8.45 -4.38
CA ASP A 41 10.77 -9.88 -4.27
C ASP A 41 9.43 -10.58 -4.54
N ASP A 42 9.33 -11.11 -5.77
CA ASP A 42 8.19 -11.89 -6.24
C ASP A 42 8.45 -13.38 -5.92
N PHE A 43 7.77 -13.94 -4.93
CA PHE A 43 7.94 -15.34 -4.50
C PHE A 43 7.33 -16.36 -5.48
N SER A 44 7.28 -16.06 -6.78
CA SER A 44 6.73 -16.95 -7.79
C SER A 44 7.74 -18.03 -8.20
N PRO A 45 7.36 -19.32 -8.18
CA PRO A 45 8.21 -20.40 -8.67
C PRO A 45 8.47 -20.33 -10.19
N SER A 46 7.72 -19.49 -10.91
CA SER A 46 7.67 -19.43 -12.38
C SER A 46 8.54 -18.34 -13.02
N LEU A 47 9.35 -17.61 -12.25
CA LEU A 47 10.15 -16.47 -12.73
C LEU A 47 11.55 -16.84 -13.24
N LEU A 48 11.76 -18.12 -13.55
CA LEU A 48 13.08 -18.72 -13.67
C LEU A 48 13.92 -18.21 -14.86
N TYR A 49 13.35 -17.68 -15.96
CA TYR A 49 14.14 -17.00 -17.00
C TYR A 49 13.32 -16.30 -18.09
N PRO A 50 13.76 -15.14 -18.65
CA PRO A 50 14.75 -14.25 -18.06
C PRO A 50 14.16 -13.59 -16.81
N ALA A 51 14.96 -13.53 -15.75
CA ALA A 51 14.56 -13.02 -14.44
C ALA A 51 13.92 -11.64 -14.58
N ASN A 52 12.62 -11.60 -14.31
CA ASN A 52 11.88 -10.38 -14.06
C ASN A 52 12.74 -9.46 -13.18
N LYS A 53 13.03 -8.24 -13.64
CA LYS A 53 13.83 -7.31 -12.84
C LYS A 53 13.09 -7.07 -11.52
N PRO A 54 13.77 -7.17 -10.37
CA PRO A 54 13.14 -6.93 -9.07
C PRO A 54 12.89 -5.43 -8.89
N ASN A 55 13.69 -4.58 -9.52
CA ASN A 55 13.59 -3.14 -9.33
C ASN A 55 12.59 -2.51 -10.29
N PHE A 56 11.78 -1.58 -9.79
CA PHE A 56 10.92 -0.70 -10.57
C PHE A 56 10.92 0.70 -9.96
N SER A 57 10.39 1.66 -10.70
CA SER A 57 10.21 3.03 -10.21
C SER A 57 8.75 3.45 -10.32
N ILE A 58 8.23 4.09 -9.29
CA ILE A 58 7.00 4.87 -9.41
C ILE A 58 7.41 6.30 -9.74
N LEU A 59 7.18 6.70 -10.99
CA LEU A 59 7.65 7.97 -11.54
C LEU A 59 6.96 9.17 -10.88
N ARG A 60 5.67 9.01 -10.60
CA ARG A 60 4.82 10.00 -9.92
C ARG A 60 3.57 9.32 -9.40
N ALA A 61 3.01 9.86 -8.32
CA ALA A 61 1.63 9.62 -7.94
C ALA A 61 0.87 10.95 -7.89
N SER A 62 -0.41 10.90 -8.20
CA SER A 62 -1.26 12.07 -8.33
C SER A 62 -2.62 11.80 -7.70
N PRO A 63 -3.20 12.77 -6.99
CA PRO A 63 -4.55 12.65 -6.48
C PRO A 63 -5.55 12.52 -7.63
N GLY A 64 -6.63 11.80 -7.41
CA GLY A 64 -7.67 11.59 -8.40
C GLY A 64 -8.83 10.80 -7.81
N LYS A 65 -9.99 11.45 -7.66
CA LYS A 65 -11.16 10.80 -7.06
C LYS A 65 -11.84 9.90 -8.07
N SER A 66 -11.83 8.59 -7.82
CA SER A 66 -12.72 7.62 -8.45
C SER A 66 -13.55 6.92 -7.38
N LYS A 67 -14.57 6.14 -7.77
CA LYS A 67 -15.37 5.36 -6.81
C LYS A 67 -14.54 4.32 -6.03
N TRP A 68 -13.35 3.96 -6.53
CA TRP A 68 -12.57 2.82 -6.03
C TRP A 68 -11.15 3.21 -5.57
N ALA A 69 -10.72 4.44 -5.81
CA ALA A 69 -9.35 4.90 -5.54
C ALA A 69 -9.33 6.41 -5.26
N ASP A 70 -8.44 6.81 -4.37
CA ASP A 70 -8.18 8.20 -3.98
C ASP A 70 -7.20 8.90 -4.95
N GLY A 71 -6.43 8.12 -5.71
CA GLY A 71 -5.56 8.62 -6.76
C GLY A 71 -4.92 7.50 -7.59
N PHE A 72 -3.95 7.89 -8.41
CA PHE A 72 -3.25 7.01 -9.33
C PHE A 72 -1.75 7.27 -9.37
N TYR A 73 -0.98 6.32 -9.86
CA TYR A 73 0.47 6.42 -10.02
C TYR A 73 0.93 5.80 -11.34
N PHE A 74 2.17 6.07 -11.74
CA PHE A 74 2.79 5.50 -12.93
C PHE A 74 4.01 4.68 -12.55
N MET A 75 3.91 3.36 -12.68
CA MET A 75 4.96 2.39 -12.38
C MET A 75 5.73 2.03 -13.65
N LYS A 76 7.05 2.05 -13.61
CA LYS A 76 7.89 1.67 -14.75
C LYS A 76 8.89 0.60 -14.33
N TRP A 77 8.83 -0.55 -14.99
CA TRP A 77 9.93 -1.50 -14.97
C TRP A 77 11.05 -1.01 -15.89
N PRO A 78 12.34 -1.29 -15.59
CA PRO A 78 13.47 -0.89 -16.42
C PRO A 78 13.36 -1.39 -17.87
N SER A 79 12.77 -2.57 -18.07
CA SER A 79 12.59 -3.19 -19.39
C SER A 79 11.31 -2.78 -20.12
N SER A 80 10.40 -2.03 -19.47
CA SER A 80 9.14 -1.61 -20.09
C SER A 80 9.32 -0.33 -20.89
N VAL A 81 8.75 -0.31 -22.11
CA VAL A 81 8.74 0.87 -22.98
C VAL A 81 7.98 2.03 -22.33
N SER A 82 6.80 1.74 -21.78
CA SER A 82 5.92 2.70 -21.13
C SER A 82 5.70 2.39 -19.65
N PRO A 83 5.43 3.41 -18.82
CA PRO A 83 4.94 3.18 -17.47
C PRO A 83 3.49 2.66 -17.49
N GLU A 84 3.18 1.79 -16.54
CA GLU A 84 1.84 1.28 -16.29
C GLU A 84 1.13 2.10 -15.22
N ARG A 85 -0.17 2.33 -15.42
CA ARG A 85 -0.98 3.06 -14.44
C ARG A 85 -1.39 2.13 -13.30
N GLY A 86 -1.14 2.56 -12.08
CA GLY A 86 -1.69 1.97 -10.87
C GLY A 86 -2.61 2.93 -10.12
N TYR A 87 -3.28 2.42 -9.10
CA TYR A 87 -4.25 3.10 -8.27
C TYR A 87 -3.95 2.90 -6.80
N TYR A 88 -4.29 3.87 -5.97
CA TYR A 88 -4.12 3.79 -4.53
C TYR A 88 -5.33 4.29 -3.75
N SER A 89 -5.50 3.82 -2.52
CA SER A 89 -6.45 4.33 -1.54
C SER A 89 -5.74 4.80 -0.28
N LEU A 90 -5.96 6.06 0.08
CA LEU A 90 -5.48 6.66 1.33
C LEU A 90 -6.13 5.97 2.52
N LYS A 91 -7.46 5.80 2.51
CA LYS A 91 -8.20 5.21 3.64
C LYS A 91 -7.67 3.84 4.07
N THR A 92 -7.20 3.03 3.13
CA THR A 92 -6.86 1.63 3.38
C THR A 92 -5.39 1.28 3.13
N GLY A 93 -4.61 2.21 2.57
CA GLY A 93 -3.25 1.95 2.08
C GLY A 93 -3.22 0.97 0.90
N ARG A 94 -4.37 0.61 0.32
CA ARG A 94 -4.44 -0.35 -0.79
C ARG A 94 -3.80 0.26 -2.03
N VAL A 95 -3.04 -0.56 -2.74
CA VAL A 95 -2.47 -0.22 -4.04
C VAL A 95 -2.70 -1.35 -5.03
N TRP A 96 -2.88 -0.99 -6.28
CA TRP A 96 -3.15 -1.91 -7.37
C TRP A 96 -2.50 -1.43 -8.66
N THR A 97 -1.84 -2.32 -9.38
CA THR A 97 -1.43 -2.09 -10.76
C THR A 97 -1.56 -3.36 -11.57
N THR A 98 -1.65 -3.21 -12.89
CA THR A 98 -1.60 -4.32 -13.83
C THR A 98 -0.46 -4.04 -14.81
N THR A 99 0.40 -5.02 -15.02
CA THR A 99 1.63 -4.89 -15.82
C THR A 99 1.89 -6.19 -16.59
N TYR A 100 2.98 -6.25 -17.35
CA TYR A 100 3.43 -7.44 -18.04
C TYR A 100 4.71 -7.98 -17.40
N ARG A 101 4.74 -9.30 -17.21
CA ARG A 101 5.84 -10.03 -16.57
C ARG A 101 6.05 -11.36 -17.26
N TRP A 102 7.27 -11.86 -17.24
CA TRP A 102 7.54 -13.23 -17.67
C TRP A 102 7.11 -14.21 -16.58
N VAL A 103 6.20 -15.13 -16.91
CA VAL A 103 5.65 -16.16 -16.02
C VAL A 103 5.51 -17.44 -16.83
N ASP A 104 6.07 -18.54 -16.35
CA ASP A 104 6.03 -19.86 -17.02
C ASP A 104 6.52 -19.79 -18.47
N GLN A 105 7.70 -19.17 -18.64
CA GLN A 105 8.36 -18.97 -19.92
C GLN A 105 7.58 -18.17 -20.97
N LYS A 106 6.65 -17.30 -20.54
CA LYS A 106 5.87 -16.45 -21.44
C LYS A 106 5.61 -15.09 -20.82
N GLU A 107 5.55 -14.05 -21.64
CA GLU A 107 5.04 -12.75 -21.19
C GLU A 107 3.53 -12.84 -20.92
N GLN A 108 3.15 -12.52 -19.68
CA GLN A 108 1.79 -12.54 -19.21
C GLN A 108 1.41 -11.22 -18.56
N ARG A 109 0.14 -10.85 -18.70
CA ARG A 109 -0.43 -9.74 -17.94
C ARG A 109 -0.64 -10.19 -16.50
N VAL A 110 -0.03 -9.46 -15.56
CA VAL A 110 -0.03 -9.73 -14.13
C VAL A 110 -0.65 -8.56 -13.39
N GLU A 111 -1.56 -8.88 -12.49
CA GLU A 111 -2.19 -7.94 -11.58
C GLU A 111 -1.54 -8.04 -10.20
N TYR A 112 -0.98 -6.93 -9.73
CA TYR A 112 -0.42 -6.78 -8.39
C TYR A 112 -1.40 -6.03 -7.50
N ARG A 113 -1.89 -6.69 -6.44
CA ARG A 113 -2.80 -6.08 -5.45
C ARG A 113 -2.25 -6.24 -4.06
N GLY A 114 -2.16 -5.16 -3.30
CA GLY A 114 -1.61 -5.20 -1.96
C GLY A 114 -1.91 -3.98 -1.12
N THR A 115 -1.15 -3.84 -0.04
CA THR A 115 -1.19 -2.68 0.86
C THR A 115 0.20 -2.14 1.10
N VAL A 116 0.31 -0.82 1.16
CA VAL A 116 1.53 -0.11 1.55
C VAL A 116 1.46 0.27 3.01
N LYS A 117 2.50 -0.07 3.78
CA LYS A 117 2.65 0.23 5.20
C LYS A 117 4.11 0.50 5.53
N ARG A 118 4.37 1.20 6.64
CA ARG A 118 5.72 1.29 7.21
C ARG A 118 6.00 0.08 8.10
N ASN A 119 7.18 -0.50 8.00
CA ASN A 119 7.65 -1.55 8.91
C ASN A 119 8.18 -0.95 10.24
N LYS A 120 8.68 -1.80 11.15
CA LYS A 120 9.26 -1.35 12.43
C LYS A 120 10.54 -0.52 12.26
N ALA A 121 11.26 -0.69 11.16
CA ALA A 121 12.47 0.09 10.83
C ALA A 121 12.15 1.43 10.16
N GLY A 122 10.87 1.68 9.82
CA GLY A 122 10.42 2.90 9.13
C GLY A 122 10.37 2.78 7.61
N ASP A 123 10.81 1.65 7.04
CA ASP A 123 10.80 1.39 5.59
C ASP A 123 9.39 1.26 5.08
N LEU A 124 9.15 1.78 3.89
CA LEU A 124 7.87 1.64 3.21
C LEU A 124 7.83 0.30 2.47
N ILE A 125 6.91 -0.57 2.88
CA ILE A 125 6.74 -1.90 2.31
C ILE A 125 5.37 -2.02 1.66
N TRP A 126 5.36 -2.52 0.44
CA TRP A 126 4.19 -2.95 -0.30
C TRP A 126 4.11 -4.48 -0.32
N THR A 127 3.16 -5.07 0.41
CA THR A 127 2.93 -6.52 0.40
C THR A 127 1.59 -6.86 -0.22
N GLY A 128 1.50 -8.01 -0.89
CA GLY A 128 0.26 -8.38 -1.57
C GLY A 128 0.25 -9.75 -2.25
N ASN A 129 -0.69 -9.90 -3.17
CA ASN A 129 -0.76 -11.02 -4.10
C ASN A 129 -0.62 -10.50 -5.53
N ALA A 130 0.16 -11.21 -6.31
CA ALA A 130 0.23 -11.07 -7.75
C ALA A 130 -0.51 -12.23 -8.40
N LYS A 131 -1.21 -11.98 -9.50
CA LYS A 131 -1.87 -13.04 -10.27
C LYS A 131 -1.82 -12.78 -11.77
N THR A 132 -1.71 -13.83 -12.58
CA THR A 132 -1.90 -13.72 -14.03
C THR A 132 -3.38 -13.47 -14.34
N THR A 133 -3.67 -12.71 -15.40
CA THR A 133 -5.06 -12.45 -15.82
C THR A 133 -5.57 -13.47 -16.86
N GLY A 134 -4.67 -14.28 -17.43
CA GLY A 134 -5.01 -15.36 -18.36
C GLY A 134 -5.44 -16.64 -17.65
N ARG A 135 -5.93 -17.63 -18.42
CA ARG A 135 -6.22 -18.98 -17.92
C ARG A 135 -5.14 -19.97 -18.41
N PRO A 136 -4.64 -20.89 -17.56
CA PRO A 136 -4.88 -21.01 -16.12
C PRO A 136 -4.29 -19.81 -15.34
N MET A 137 -4.93 -19.45 -14.22
CA MET A 137 -4.47 -18.35 -13.37
C MET A 137 -3.42 -18.86 -12.39
N THR A 138 -2.26 -18.22 -12.39
CA THR A 138 -1.18 -18.45 -11.41
C THR A 138 -1.20 -17.28 -10.42
N THR A 139 -1.16 -17.56 -9.11
CA THR A 139 -1.17 -16.55 -8.04
C THR A 139 -0.01 -16.78 -7.09
N TRP A 140 0.67 -15.71 -6.67
CA TRP A 140 1.77 -15.77 -5.69
C TRP A 140 1.76 -14.55 -4.77
N LYS A 141 2.55 -14.63 -3.69
CA LYS A 141 2.81 -13.51 -2.79
C LYS A 141 3.97 -12.69 -3.32
N PHE A 142 3.95 -11.39 -3.03
CA PHE A 142 5.09 -10.54 -3.25
C PHE A 142 5.27 -9.56 -2.10
N GLU A 143 6.49 -9.08 -1.98
CA GLU A 143 6.87 -7.97 -1.14
C GLU A 143 7.71 -7.00 -1.97
N ALA A 144 7.44 -5.71 -1.87
CA ALA A 144 8.29 -4.68 -2.44
C ALA A 144 8.67 -3.65 -1.37
N VAL A 145 9.95 -3.33 -1.29
CA VAL A 145 10.50 -2.36 -0.34
C VAL A 145 10.97 -1.13 -1.11
N LYS A 146 10.63 0.05 -0.60
CA LYS A 146 11.12 1.31 -1.14
C LYS A 146 12.61 1.48 -0.83
N LEU A 147 13.39 1.84 -1.85
CA LEU A 147 14.84 2.07 -1.78
C LEU A 147 15.19 3.51 -1.40
#